data_AF-A0A3M7S1L3-F1
#
_entry.id   AF-A0A3M7S1L3-F1
#
_cell.length_a   1.000
_cell.length_b   1.000
_cell.length_c   1.000
_cell.angle_alpha   90.00
_cell.angle_beta   90.00
_cell.angle_gamma   90.00
#
_symmetry.space_group_name_H-M   'P 1'
#
loop_
_entity.id
_entity.type
_entity.pdbx_description
1 polymer ?
#
loop_
_entity_poly.entity_id
_entity_poly.type
_entity_poly.pdbx_seq_one_letter_code
_entity_poly.pdbx_strand_id
1 'polypeptide(L)'
;MQDNIQALNDSFGQFLQKEYSPPRVSVEPCQVDFFYEKFKQCYPMYKNPRGQCLIINIYQIAGMPPRRWSDRDTDALKQLFEQLLFNVHIYTDSNHDLTKQNFKEILKNFAEMKEHEEAQCSVICLMSHGEEGYLTTKEGNKVLLDDIFTMFNNLNCPNLAGKPKLFFIQSCRDDPVNGPAEDLGIRLSFCLKESDEADGYEATQSDNNNHFRPRPESFSALSGSNSQVFYHIPSLCDMLIGYPTQKGFIAYRKPEIGSWYMNAIVQIFSKHAHNTDLCAMLNMVNSLISNEVTNTGKKQMSEYTSKLTKPYFYFFPGLASDPLECNSELYESQKHKCDSLNAIDNLMSKRKKLTIENFNAEYWLCDSSKAGVVGDQQDSNNENMVAFFEQIIEFLSARTVGHWKHIAREMELNENQISV
;
A
#
# COMPACT_ATOMS: atom_id res chain seq x y z
N MET A 1 -44.94 27.36 12.35
CA MET A 1 -44.16 26.54 13.33
C MET A 1 -44.18 25.06 12.92
N GLN A 2 -45.34 24.49 12.58
CA GLN A 2 -45.44 23.13 12.00
C GLN A 2 -44.72 22.97 10.66
N ASP A 3 -44.80 23.96 9.75
CA ASP A 3 -44.11 23.89 8.45
C ASP A 3 -42.57 23.92 8.57
N ASN A 4 -42.04 24.61 9.57
CA ASN A 4 -40.59 24.64 9.86
C ASN A 4 -40.10 23.33 10.48
N ILE A 5 -40.95 22.64 11.26
CA ILE A 5 -40.64 21.32 11.82
C ILE A 5 -40.67 20.26 10.71
N GLN A 6 -41.62 20.36 9.77
CA GLN A 6 -41.67 19.47 8.62
C GLN A 6 -40.46 19.66 7.70
N ALA A 7 -40.06 20.90 7.40
CA ALA A 7 -38.86 21.17 6.60
C ALA A 7 -37.55 20.71 7.30
N LEU A 8 -37.47 20.81 8.62
CA LEU A 8 -36.37 20.26 9.42
C LEU A 8 -36.37 18.72 9.40
N ASN A 9 -37.53 18.08 9.52
CA ASN A 9 -37.65 16.62 9.44
C ASN A 9 -37.34 16.10 8.03
N ASP A 10 -37.73 16.82 6.99
CA ASP A 10 -37.44 16.46 5.60
C ASP A 10 -35.96 16.70 5.27
N SER A 11 -35.35 17.77 5.79
CA SER A 11 -33.92 18.04 5.66
C SER A 11 -33.07 17.05 6.47
N PHE A 12 -33.51 16.68 7.67
CA PHE A 12 -32.88 15.65 8.49
C PHE A 12 -33.08 14.26 7.87
N GLY A 13 -34.26 13.98 7.30
CA GLY A 13 -34.54 12.76 6.53
C GLY A 13 -33.68 12.64 5.27
N GLN A 14 -33.46 13.74 4.54
CA GLN A 14 -32.55 13.79 3.39
C GLN A 14 -31.07 13.70 3.81
N PHE A 15 -30.70 14.26 4.96
CA PHE A 15 -29.36 14.14 5.53
C PHE A 15 -29.07 12.69 5.94
N LEU A 16 -30.00 12.03 6.63
CA LEU A 16 -29.92 10.61 6.98
C LEU A 16 -29.92 9.75 5.70
N GLN A 17 -30.77 10.00 4.70
CA GLN A 17 -30.72 9.27 3.42
C GLN A 17 -29.37 9.39 2.69
N LYS A 18 -28.68 10.53 2.82
CA LYS A 18 -27.31 10.71 2.30
C LYS A 18 -26.25 9.94 3.11
N GLU A 19 -26.47 9.77 4.41
CA GLU A 19 -25.60 8.98 5.30
C GLU A 19 -25.80 7.47 5.17
N TYR A 20 -27.02 7.01 4.81
CA TYR A 20 -27.38 5.58 4.73
C TYR A 20 -27.50 5.01 3.30
N SER A 21 -27.23 5.80 2.26
CA SER A 21 -27.18 5.27 0.89
C SER A 21 -25.90 4.44 0.66
N PRO A 22 -25.98 3.28 -0.02
CA PRO A 22 -24.80 2.52 -0.43
C PRO A 22 -23.80 3.41 -1.17
N PRO A 23 -22.47 3.20 -1.01
CA PRO A 23 -21.47 4.01 -1.69
C PRO A 23 -21.70 3.92 -3.20
N ARG A 24 -21.79 5.09 -3.86
CA ARG A 24 -21.79 5.14 -5.33
C ARG A 24 -20.42 4.72 -5.82
N VAL A 25 -20.33 3.54 -6.44
CA VAL A 25 -19.08 3.02 -6.97
C VAL A 25 -18.75 3.72 -8.29
N SER A 26 -17.71 4.55 -8.26
CA SER A 26 -17.20 5.28 -9.41
C SER A 26 -15.68 5.35 -9.31
N VAL A 27 -15.00 4.45 -10.02
CA VAL A 27 -13.54 4.36 -10.03
C VAL A 27 -13.00 5.41 -10.99
N GLU A 28 -12.13 6.29 -10.49
CA GLU A 28 -11.42 7.24 -11.34
C GLU A 28 -10.41 6.53 -12.26
N PRO A 29 -10.26 6.92 -13.53
CA PRO A 29 -9.24 6.33 -14.40
C PRO A 29 -7.83 6.82 -14.02
N CYS A 30 -6.86 5.94 -14.16
CA CYS A 30 -5.44 6.25 -14.03
C CYS A 30 -4.99 7.21 -15.12
N GLN A 31 -4.19 8.21 -14.75
CA GLN A 31 -3.52 9.08 -15.71
C GLN A 31 -2.36 8.33 -16.38
N VAL A 32 -2.18 8.54 -17.69
CA VAL A 32 -1.15 7.84 -18.47
C VAL A 32 0.27 8.19 -18.01
N ASP A 33 0.52 9.45 -17.67
CA ASP A 33 1.84 9.88 -17.17
C ASP A 33 2.20 9.20 -15.84
N PHE A 34 1.23 9.10 -14.92
CA PHE A 34 1.41 8.39 -13.66
C PHE A 34 1.72 6.91 -13.88
N PHE A 35 1.04 6.27 -14.84
CA PHE A 35 1.35 4.89 -15.22
C PHE A 35 2.80 4.76 -15.66
N TYR A 36 3.28 5.56 -16.62
CA TYR A 36 4.66 5.46 -17.12
C TYR A 36 5.71 5.79 -16.06
N GLU A 37 5.39 6.66 -15.09
CA GLU A 37 6.26 6.95 -13.96
C GLU A 37 6.43 5.72 -13.03
N LYS A 38 5.35 4.99 -12.77
CA LYS A 38 5.32 3.96 -11.70
C LYS A 38 5.47 2.51 -12.19
N PHE A 39 5.05 2.17 -13.41
CA PHE A 39 4.86 0.77 -13.84
C PHE A 39 6.14 -0.11 -13.76
N LYS A 40 7.34 0.47 -13.89
CA LYS A 40 8.62 -0.27 -13.75
C LYS A 40 8.93 -0.70 -12.31
N GLN A 41 8.31 -0.06 -11.32
CA GLN A 41 8.63 -0.24 -9.90
C GLN A 41 7.58 -1.07 -9.14
N CYS A 42 6.49 -1.47 -9.80
CA CYS A 42 5.38 -2.19 -9.18
C CYS A 42 5.16 -3.57 -9.81
N TYR A 43 4.19 -4.32 -9.28
CA TYR A 43 3.66 -5.47 -10.00
C TYR A 43 3.06 -5.05 -11.35
N PRO A 44 3.24 -5.83 -12.43
CA PRO A 44 2.54 -5.62 -13.68
C PRO A 44 1.03 -5.62 -13.46
N MET A 45 0.33 -4.56 -13.90
CA MET A 45 -1.12 -4.36 -13.72
C MET A 45 -1.70 -3.53 -14.88
N TYR A 46 -1.43 -3.94 -16.12
CA TYR A 46 -1.80 -3.23 -17.36
C TYR A 46 -2.53 -4.09 -18.41
N LYS A 47 -2.75 -5.39 -18.16
CA LYS A 47 -3.59 -6.27 -19.00
C LYS A 47 -5.09 -6.09 -18.76
N ASN A 48 -5.89 -6.28 -19.81
CA ASN A 48 -7.35 -6.27 -19.73
C ASN A 48 -7.89 -7.61 -20.27
N PRO A 49 -8.52 -8.45 -19.41
CA PRO A 49 -8.77 -8.25 -17.99
C PRO A 49 -7.49 -8.30 -17.14
N ARG A 50 -7.50 -7.65 -15.97
CA ARG A 50 -6.39 -7.69 -14.97
C ARG A 50 -6.21 -9.09 -14.38
N GLY A 51 -7.32 -9.83 -14.30
CA GLY A 51 -7.36 -11.20 -13.82
C GLY A 51 -8.75 -11.55 -13.32
N GLN A 52 -8.81 -12.54 -12.44
CA GLN A 52 -10.07 -13.05 -11.90
C GLN A 52 -10.30 -12.56 -10.47
N CYS A 53 -11.55 -12.23 -10.15
CA CYS A 53 -12.03 -11.89 -8.83
C CYS A 53 -13.10 -12.90 -8.38
N LEU A 54 -12.89 -13.57 -7.26
CA LEU A 54 -13.86 -14.46 -6.63
C LEU A 54 -14.54 -13.75 -5.46
N ILE A 55 -15.87 -13.74 -5.44
CA ILE A 55 -16.66 -13.25 -4.30
C ILE A 55 -17.55 -14.40 -3.81
N ILE A 56 -17.30 -14.88 -2.60
CA ILE A 56 -18.18 -15.85 -1.92
C ILE A 56 -18.86 -15.15 -0.74
N ASN A 57 -20.19 -15.16 -0.73
CA ASN A 57 -21.01 -14.57 0.33
C ASN A 57 -21.98 -15.60 0.92
N ILE A 58 -21.66 -16.10 2.11
CA ILE A 58 -22.53 -16.99 2.88
C ILE A 58 -23.40 -16.11 3.77
N TYR A 59 -24.66 -15.96 3.41
CA TYR A 59 -25.66 -15.15 4.11
C TYR A 59 -26.33 -15.92 5.26
N GLN A 60 -26.74 -17.15 5.00
CA GLN A 60 -27.49 -17.98 5.93
C GLN A 60 -26.63 -19.15 6.41
N ILE A 61 -26.49 -19.28 7.74
CA ILE A 61 -25.76 -20.38 8.37
C ILE A 61 -26.66 -21.07 9.40
N ALA A 62 -26.61 -22.40 9.43
CA ALA A 62 -27.33 -23.21 10.41
C ALA A 62 -26.93 -22.81 11.84
N GLY A 63 -27.93 -22.53 12.68
CA GLY A 63 -27.70 -22.16 14.09
C GLY A 63 -27.16 -20.75 14.32
N MET A 64 -27.03 -19.90 13.28
CA MET A 64 -26.54 -18.53 13.42
C MET A 64 -27.52 -17.49 12.84
N PRO A 65 -27.49 -16.25 13.33
CA PRO A 65 -28.26 -15.16 12.74
C PRO A 65 -27.90 -14.91 11.27
N PRO A 66 -28.87 -14.54 10.41
CA PRO A 66 -28.59 -14.19 9.02
C PRO A 66 -27.71 -12.94 8.93
N ARG A 67 -26.82 -12.90 7.95
CA ARG A 67 -25.91 -11.76 7.70
C ARG A 67 -26.60 -10.66 6.89
N ARG A 68 -27.69 -10.10 7.44
CA ARG A 68 -28.46 -9.00 6.84
C ARG A 68 -27.55 -7.93 6.23
N TRP A 69 -27.88 -7.51 5.02
CA TRP A 69 -27.19 -6.48 4.23
C TRP A 69 -25.84 -6.90 3.64
N SER A 70 -25.43 -8.16 3.76
CA SER A 70 -24.21 -8.64 3.09
C SER A 70 -24.34 -8.69 1.56
N ASP A 71 -25.55 -8.68 1.02
CA ASP A 71 -25.83 -8.53 -0.41
C ASP A 71 -25.34 -7.18 -0.95
N ARG A 72 -25.46 -6.11 -0.15
CA ARG A 72 -24.91 -4.78 -0.49
C ARG A 72 -23.40 -4.81 -0.63
N ASP A 73 -22.71 -5.54 0.25
CA ASP A 73 -21.26 -5.76 0.14
C ASP A 73 -20.93 -6.47 -1.19
N THR A 74 -21.68 -7.53 -1.55
CA THR A 74 -21.49 -8.25 -2.82
C THR A 74 -21.66 -7.34 -4.03
N ASP A 75 -22.75 -6.58 -4.09
CA ASP A 75 -23.05 -5.70 -5.22
C ASP A 75 -22.00 -4.59 -5.39
N ALA A 76 -21.55 -4.01 -4.27
CA ALA A 76 -20.57 -2.94 -4.26
C ALA A 76 -19.17 -3.45 -4.67
N LEU A 77 -18.75 -4.61 -4.16
CA LEU A 77 -17.49 -5.25 -4.55
C LEU A 77 -17.50 -5.69 -6.01
N LYS A 78 -18.62 -6.22 -6.51
CA LYS A 78 -18.79 -6.54 -7.94
C LYS A 78 -18.53 -5.32 -8.80
N GLN A 79 -19.26 -4.22 -8.53
CA GLN A 79 -19.10 -2.97 -9.29
C GLN A 79 -17.68 -2.43 -9.21
N LEU A 80 -17.05 -2.50 -8.04
CA LEU A 80 -15.68 -2.03 -7.84
C LEU A 80 -14.70 -2.83 -8.71
N PHE A 81 -14.69 -4.16 -8.57
CA PHE A 81 -13.70 -4.98 -9.24
C PHE A 81 -13.94 -5.08 -10.75
N GLU A 82 -15.18 -4.96 -11.23
CA GLU A 82 -15.46 -4.79 -12.66
C GLU A 82 -14.88 -3.47 -13.20
N GLN A 83 -15.03 -2.35 -12.47
CA GLN A 83 -14.43 -1.06 -12.86
C GLN A 83 -12.90 -1.04 -12.72
N LEU A 84 -12.34 -1.91 -11.88
CA LEU A 84 -10.91 -2.21 -11.81
C LEU A 84 -10.46 -3.26 -12.85
N LEU A 85 -11.33 -3.61 -13.82
CA LEU A 85 -11.06 -4.49 -14.96
C LEU A 85 -10.78 -5.96 -14.59
N PHE A 86 -11.38 -6.47 -13.51
CA PHE A 86 -11.40 -7.90 -13.19
C PHE A 86 -12.63 -8.60 -13.74
N ASN A 87 -12.48 -9.86 -14.09
CA ASN A 87 -13.61 -10.76 -14.33
C ASN A 87 -14.12 -11.30 -12.98
N VAL A 88 -15.36 -10.93 -12.60
CA VAL A 88 -15.91 -11.24 -11.28
C VAL A 88 -16.80 -12.49 -11.30
N HIS A 89 -16.53 -13.43 -10.38
CA HIS A 89 -17.28 -14.66 -10.17
C HIS A 89 -17.96 -14.61 -8.80
N ILE A 90 -19.29 -14.78 -8.74
CA ILE A 90 -20.07 -14.56 -7.51
C ILE A 90 -20.84 -15.83 -7.10
N TYR A 91 -20.57 -16.27 -5.88
CA TYR A 91 -21.22 -17.42 -5.26
C TYR A 91 -21.92 -17.00 -3.95
N THR A 92 -23.21 -17.27 -3.87
CA THR A 92 -24.10 -16.90 -2.75
C THR A 92 -25.06 -18.03 -2.45
N ASP A 93 -25.70 -18.03 -1.28
CA ASP A 93 -26.72 -19.03 -0.94
C ASP A 93 -27.94 -19.02 -1.88
N SER A 94 -28.19 -17.92 -2.60
CA SER A 94 -29.31 -17.83 -3.55
C SER A 94 -29.03 -18.46 -4.90
N ASN A 95 -27.75 -18.69 -5.25
CA ASN A 95 -27.38 -19.30 -6.54
C ASN A 95 -26.58 -20.60 -6.40
N HIS A 96 -26.06 -20.92 -5.22
CA HIS A 96 -25.31 -22.15 -4.97
C HIS A 96 -25.57 -22.68 -3.55
N ASP A 97 -25.41 -24.00 -3.38
CA ASP A 97 -25.46 -24.61 -2.06
C ASP A 97 -24.07 -24.58 -1.41
N LEU A 98 -23.81 -23.61 -0.53
CA LEU A 98 -22.49 -23.35 0.04
C LEU A 98 -22.16 -24.25 1.26
N THR A 99 -22.39 -25.55 1.11
CA THR A 99 -21.92 -26.61 2.02
C THR A 99 -20.40 -26.59 2.13
N LYS A 100 -19.83 -27.26 3.15
CA LYS A 100 -18.37 -27.30 3.28
C LYS A 100 -17.67 -27.89 2.06
N GLN A 101 -18.27 -28.92 1.46
CA GLN A 101 -17.74 -29.56 0.26
C GLN A 101 -17.76 -28.60 -0.93
N ASN A 102 -18.93 -28.04 -1.25
CA ASN A 102 -19.08 -27.15 -2.41
C ASN A 102 -18.25 -25.87 -2.26
N PHE A 103 -18.15 -25.32 -1.04
CA PHE A 103 -17.29 -24.17 -0.75
C PHE A 103 -15.82 -24.46 -1.08
N LYS A 104 -15.29 -25.62 -0.63
CA LYS A 104 -13.92 -26.03 -0.97
C LYS A 104 -13.74 -26.30 -2.46
N GLU A 105 -14.75 -26.86 -3.12
CA GLU A 105 -14.72 -27.14 -4.56
C GLU A 105 -14.70 -25.84 -5.38
N ILE A 106 -15.51 -24.84 -5.03
CA ILE A 106 -15.48 -23.52 -5.67
C ILE A 106 -14.08 -22.89 -5.56
N LEU A 107 -13.48 -22.91 -4.37
CA LEU A 107 -12.14 -22.37 -4.14
C LEU A 107 -11.08 -23.10 -4.97
N LYS A 108 -11.15 -24.44 -4.99
CA LYS A 108 -10.23 -25.27 -5.78
C LYS A 108 -10.38 -24.98 -7.27
N ASN A 109 -11.59 -25.00 -7.80
CA ASN A 109 -11.87 -24.74 -9.21
C ASN A 109 -11.40 -23.34 -9.62
N PHE A 110 -11.60 -22.34 -8.76
CA PHE A 110 -11.09 -20.99 -8.99
C PHE A 110 -9.57 -20.94 -8.98
N ALA A 111 -8.89 -21.63 -8.06
CA ALA A 111 -7.42 -21.70 -8.03
C ALA A 111 -6.84 -22.39 -9.28
N GLU A 112 -7.56 -23.35 -9.87
CA GLU A 112 -7.12 -24.14 -11.02
C GLU A 112 -7.46 -23.52 -12.39
N MET A 113 -8.07 -22.33 -12.41
CA MET A 113 -8.42 -21.63 -13.65
C MET A 113 -7.19 -21.41 -14.56
N LYS A 114 -7.35 -21.70 -15.85
CA LYS A 114 -6.29 -21.49 -16.86
C LYS A 114 -6.09 -20.00 -17.15
N GLU A 115 -7.15 -19.22 -17.00
CA GLU A 115 -7.18 -17.77 -17.18
C GLU A 115 -6.19 -17.05 -16.26
N HIS A 116 -5.78 -17.68 -15.15
CA HIS A 116 -4.73 -17.17 -14.28
C HIS A 116 -3.36 -17.08 -14.97
N GLU A 117 -3.09 -17.89 -16.00
CA GLU A 117 -1.83 -17.87 -16.76
C GLU A 117 -1.62 -16.50 -17.41
N GLU A 118 -2.68 -15.92 -17.96
CA GLU A 118 -2.65 -14.59 -18.58
C GLU A 118 -2.94 -13.46 -17.59
N ALA A 119 -3.55 -13.75 -16.44
CA ALA A 119 -3.82 -12.76 -15.40
C ALA A 119 -2.54 -12.13 -14.85
N GLN A 120 -2.69 -10.93 -14.29
CA GLN A 120 -1.64 -10.20 -13.58
C GLN A 120 -1.91 -10.08 -12.09
N CYS A 121 -3.15 -10.32 -11.64
CA CYS A 121 -3.54 -10.35 -10.24
C CYS A 121 -4.73 -11.29 -10.06
N SER A 122 -4.90 -11.83 -8.85
CA SER A 122 -6.14 -12.48 -8.43
C SER A 122 -6.68 -11.84 -7.16
N VAL A 123 -7.99 -11.69 -7.07
CA VAL A 123 -8.69 -11.15 -5.90
C VAL A 123 -9.67 -12.18 -5.38
N ILE A 124 -9.69 -12.40 -4.06
CA ILE A 124 -10.58 -13.34 -3.40
C ILE A 124 -11.25 -12.63 -2.20
N CYS A 125 -12.55 -12.40 -2.30
CA CYS A 125 -13.38 -11.85 -1.24
C CYS A 125 -14.21 -12.96 -0.60
N LEU A 126 -13.97 -13.26 0.68
CA LEU A 126 -14.69 -14.30 1.43
C LEU A 126 -15.50 -13.67 2.56
N MET A 127 -16.82 -13.80 2.51
CA MET A 127 -17.73 -13.12 3.41
C MET A 127 -18.64 -14.15 4.10
N SER A 128 -18.45 -14.35 5.41
CA SER A 128 -19.23 -15.30 6.21
C SER A 128 -19.24 -14.91 7.69
N HIS A 129 -19.81 -15.75 8.55
CA HIS A 129 -19.42 -15.80 9.95
C HIS A 129 -18.07 -16.52 10.11
N GLY A 130 -17.41 -16.33 11.24
CA GLY A 130 -16.13 -16.96 11.51
C GLY A 130 -15.65 -16.65 12.92
N GLU A 131 -14.50 -17.22 13.24
CA GLU A 131 -13.74 -17.04 14.47
C GLU A 131 -12.25 -16.96 14.11
N GLU A 132 -11.36 -16.78 15.09
CA GLU A 132 -9.92 -16.66 14.80
C GLU A 132 -9.40 -17.87 13.99
N GLY A 133 -8.95 -17.60 12.76
CA GLY A 133 -8.39 -18.59 11.85
C GLY A 133 -9.42 -19.39 11.02
N TYR A 134 -10.72 -19.25 11.26
CA TYR A 134 -11.74 -20.07 10.59
C TYR A 134 -12.88 -19.27 9.97
N LEU A 135 -13.35 -19.74 8.80
CA LEU A 135 -14.64 -19.36 8.23
C LEU A 135 -15.67 -20.44 8.50
N THR A 136 -16.90 -20.04 8.76
CA THR A 136 -18.03 -20.95 8.93
C THR A 136 -18.79 -21.10 7.61
N THR A 137 -19.12 -22.32 7.20
CA THR A 137 -19.90 -22.59 5.98
C THR A 137 -21.40 -22.67 6.30
N LYS A 138 -22.25 -22.82 5.27
CA LYS A 138 -23.72 -22.85 5.42
C LYS A 138 -24.22 -23.83 6.50
N GLU A 139 -23.56 -24.98 6.62
CA GLU A 139 -23.92 -26.05 7.57
C GLU A 139 -23.37 -25.83 8.98
N GLY A 140 -22.71 -24.70 9.25
CA GLY A 140 -22.05 -24.43 10.53
C GLY A 140 -20.68 -25.09 10.66
N ASN A 141 -20.12 -25.69 9.60
CA ASN A 141 -18.79 -26.28 9.68
C ASN A 141 -17.68 -25.23 9.56
N LYS A 142 -16.58 -25.46 10.26
CA LYS A 142 -15.39 -24.62 10.19
C LYS A 142 -14.46 -25.05 9.04
N VAL A 143 -13.89 -24.07 8.35
CA VAL A 143 -12.85 -24.19 7.34
C VAL A 143 -11.68 -23.31 7.75
N LEU A 144 -10.49 -23.91 7.85
CA LEU A 144 -9.27 -23.20 8.23
C LEU A 144 -8.84 -22.25 7.09
N LEU A 145 -8.58 -20.99 7.41
CA LEU A 145 -8.13 -20.01 6.43
C LEU A 145 -6.78 -20.41 5.80
N ASP A 146 -5.89 -21.01 6.58
CA ASP A 146 -4.60 -21.50 6.08
C ASP A 146 -4.74 -22.62 5.04
N ASP A 147 -5.77 -23.47 5.14
CA ASP A 147 -6.09 -24.45 4.08
C ASP A 147 -6.41 -23.70 2.77
N ILE A 148 -7.18 -22.61 2.86
CA ILE A 148 -7.55 -21.80 1.70
C ILE A 148 -6.32 -21.12 1.12
N PHE A 149 -5.51 -20.43 1.92
CA PHE A 149 -4.29 -19.78 1.43
C PHE A 149 -3.32 -20.78 0.80
N THR A 150 -3.27 -22.00 1.34
CA THR A 150 -2.47 -23.08 0.77
C THR A 150 -2.93 -23.46 -0.64
N MET A 151 -4.23 -23.45 -0.95
CA MET A 151 -4.74 -23.71 -2.31
C MET A 151 -4.20 -22.69 -3.33
N PHE A 152 -3.93 -21.46 -2.92
CA PHE A 152 -3.48 -20.36 -3.78
C PHE A 152 -1.97 -20.11 -3.73
N ASN A 153 -1.21 -20.93 -3.00
CA ASN A 153 0.23 -20.75 -2.90
C ASN A 153 0.92 -21.03 -4.26
N ASN A 154 2.17 -20.60 -4.43
CA ASN A 154 2.90 -20.72 -5.69
C ASN A 154 3.17 -22.18 -6.11
N LEU A 155 2.97 -23.16 -5.20
CA LEU A 155 3.07 -24.59 -5.49
C LEU A 155 1.75 -25.16 -6.03
N ASN A 156 0.63 -24.82 -5.38
CA ASN A 156 -0.70 -25.38 -5.66
C ASN A 156 -1.47 -24.57 -6.72
N CYS A 157 -1.07 -23.31 -6.96
CA CYS A 157 -1.62 -22.43 -7.99
C CYS A 157 -0.48 -21.86 -8.86
N PRO A 158 0.19 -22.68 -9.68
CA PRO A 158 1.37 -22.27 -10.45
C PRO A 158 1.08 -21.16 -11.46
N ASN A 159 -0.15 -21.09 -11.99
CA ASN A 159 -0.56 -20.02 -12.91
C ASN A 159 -0.55 -18.62 -12.24
N LEU A 160 -0.64 -18.56 -10.91
CA LEU A 160 -0.51 -17.34 -10.10
C LEU A 160 0.87 -17.21 -9.41
N ALA A 161 1.85 -18.05 -9.76
CA ALA A 161 3.19 -17.94 -9.21
C ALA A 161 3.84 -16.59 -9.59
N GLY A 162 4.38 -15.87 -8.61
CA GLY A 162 4.96 -14.53 -8.81
C GLY A 162 3.95 -13.41 -9.04
N LYS A 163 2.64 -13.72 -9.02
CA LYS A 163 1.55 -12.76 -9.22
C LYS A 163 0.85 -12.44 -7.89
N PRO A 164 0.44 -11.19 -7.67
CA PRO A 164 -0.28 -10.78 -6.46
C PRO A 164 -1.62 -11.48 -6.31
N LYS A 165 -1.87 -11.99 -5.10
CA LYS A 165 -3.08 -12.69 -4.65
C LYS A 165 -3.65 -11.94 -3.46
N LEU A 166 -4.73 -11.21 -3.69
CA LEU A 166 -5.33 -10.30 -2.71
C LEU A 166 -6.54 -10.97 -2.06
N PHE A 167 -6.48 -11.22 -0.76
CA PHE A 167 -7.58 -11.76 0.03
C PHE A 167 -8.23 -10.67 0.87
N PHE A 168 -9.54 -10.49 0.74
CA PHE A 168 -10.35 -9.63 1.59
C PHE A 168 -11.35 -10.49 2.34
N ILE A 169 -11.09 -10.72 3.62
CA ILE A 169 -11.92 -11.57 4.46
C ILE A 169 -12.88 -10.69 5.24
N GLN A 170 -14.17 -11.01 5.23
CA GLN A 170 -15.18 -10.39 6.08
C GLN A 170 -15.85 -11.45 6.94
N SER A 171 -15.23 -11.70 8.09
CA SER A 171 -15.75 -12.52 9.19
C SER A 171 -15.33 -11.91 10.53
N CYS A 172 -16.04 -12.25 11.60
CA CYS A 172 -15.51 -12.03 12.95
C CYS A 172 -14.27 -12.88 13.16
N ARG A 173 -13.50 -12.54 14.19
CA ARG A 173 -12.27 -13.24 14.58
C ARG A 173 -12.27 -13.55 16.07
N ASP A 174 -13.46 -13.82 16.59
CA ASP A 174 -13.71 -14.05 18.01
C ASP A 174 -12.77 -15.15 18.54
N ASP A 175 -12.30 -14.99 19.78
CA ASP A 175 -11.48 -16.00 20.42
C ASP A 175 -12.38 -17.21 20.79
N PRO A 176 -12.04 -18.44 20.37
CA PRO A 176 -12.88 -19.61 20.62
C PRO A 176 -12.97 -20.00 22.10
N VAL A 177 -12.04 -19.53 22.94
CA VAL A 177 -11.99 -19.78 24.39
C VAL A 177 -12.61 -18.62 25.16
N ASN A 178 -12.25 -17.39 24.80
CA ASN A 178 -12.60 -16.19 25.56
C ASN A 178 -13.84 -15.44 25.03
N GLY A 179 -14.36 -15.86 23.86
CA GLY A 179 -15.43 -15.16 23.17
C GLY A 179 -14.94 -13.86 22.51
N PRO A 180 -15.86 -13.04 21.98
CA PRO A 180 -15.49 -11.81 21.33
C PRO A 180 -14.97 -10.77 22.33
N ALA A 181 -13.78 -10.24 22.10
CA ALA A 181 -13.34 -9.01 22.72
C ALA A 181 -14.08 -7.81 22.10
N GLU A 182 -14.43 -6.84 22.93
CA GLU A 182 -15.01 -5.57 22.51
C GLU A 182 -14.01 -4.46 22.77
N ASP A 183 -13.72 -3.66 21.74
CA ASP A 183 -12.88 -2.47 21.88
C ASP A 183 -13.77 -1.27 22.22
N LEU A 184 -13.60 -0.70 23.41
CA LEU A 184 -14.29 0.53 23.82
C LEU A 184 -13.52 1.80 23.43
N GLY A 185 -12.35 1.63 22.80
CA GLY A 185 -11.37 2.68 22.55
C GLY A 185 -10.73 3.19 23.84
N ILE A 186 -9.76 4.09 23.68
CA ILE A 186 -9.18 4.85 24.78
C ILE A 186 -9.60 6.31 24.67
N ARG A 187 -9.97 6.93 25.79
CA ARG A 187 -10.16 8.38 25.84
C ARG A 187 -8.79 9.04 25.88
N LEU A 188 -8.36 9.60 24.77
CA LEU A 188 -7.18 10.47 24.75
C LEU A 188 -7.54 11.80 25.42
N SER A 189 -7.14 11.96 26.68
CA SER A 189 -7.10 13.29 27.29
C SER A 189 -5.84 13.99 26.77
N PHE A 190 -6.00 14.87 25.79
CA PHE A 190 -4.96 15.84 25.49
C PHE A 190 -4.86 16.80 26.68
N CYS A 191 -3.95 16.53 27.61
CA CYS A 191 -3.37 17.62 28.38
C CYS A 191 -2.52 18.39 27.39
N LEU A 192 -3.05 19.47 26.81
CA LEU A 192 -2.20 20.53 26.30
C LEU A 192 -1.42 21.03 27.51
N LYS A 193 -0.23 20.47 27.73
CA LYS A 193 0.77 21.20 28.48
C LYS A 193 1.27 22.26 27.51
N GLU A 194 0.74 23.46 27.68
CA GLU A 194 1.44 24.66 27.25
C GLU A 194 2.85 24.61 27.85
N SER A 195 3.83 24.96 26.99
CA SER A 195 5.23 25.34 27.21
C SER A 195 5.91 24.95 28.53
N ASP A 196 7.12 24.38 28.41
CA ASP A 196 8.30 24.97 29.06
C ASP A 196 9.60 24.50 28.36
N GLU A 197 10.58 25.40 28.35
CA GLU A 197 11.85 25.35 27.62
C GLU A 197 12.90 24.38 28.23
N ALA A 198 14.03 24.28 27.52
CA ALA A 198 15.15 23.34 27.73
C ALA A 198 15.92 23.48 29.05
N ASP A 199 16.60 22.41 29.46
CA ASP A 199 17.77 22.44 30.34
C ASP A 199 18.86 21.47 29.83
N GLY A 200 20.10 21.94 29.86
CA GLY A 200 21.29 21.31 29.29
C GLY A 200 21.81 20.06 30.02
N TYR A 201 22.51 19.24 29.21
CA TYR A 201 23.60 18.27 29.44
C TYR A 201 24.02 17.96 30.90
N GLU A 202 24.17 16.69 31.32
CA GLU A 202 25.40 15.89 31.09
C GLU A 202 25.15 14.37 31.01
N ALA A 203 25.97 13.72 30.18
CA ALA A 203 26.07 12.27 30.01
C ALA A 203 27.22 11.69 30.85
N THR A 204 27.07 10.45 31.33
CA THR A 204 28.22 9.55 31.59
C THR A 204 27.96 8.14 31.07
N GLN A 205 28.98 7.63 30.39
CA GLN A 205 29.20 6.34 29.69
C GLN A 205 29.17 5.15 30.68
N SER A 206 29.07 3.85 30.34
CA SER A 206 29.66 2.99 29.29
C SER A 206 28.79 1.69 29.19
N ASP A 207 28.82 0.79 28.20
CA ASP A 207 29.96 0.18 27.50
C ASP A 207 29.58 -0.41 26.12
N ASN A 208 30.61 -0.48 25.29
CA ASN A 208 30.63 -0.81 23.87
C ASN A 208 30.66 -2.33 23.57
N ASN A 209 30.05 -2.72 22.45
CA ASN A 209 30.71 -3.35 21.28
C ASN A 209 29.77 -4.33 20.55
N ASN A 210 29.36 -3.99 19.33
CA ASN A 210 29.90 -4.70 18.16
C ASN A 210 29.54 -4.04 16.83
N HIS A 211 30.60 -3.77 16.09
CA HIS A 211 30.68 -3.25 14.74
C HIS A 211 30.08 -4.27 13.74
N PHE A 212 29.02 -3.92 13.02
CA PHE A 212 28.63 -4.66 11.81
C PHE A 212 28.72 -3.73 10.59
N ARG A 213 29.82 -3.87 9.85
CA ARG A 213 29.98 -3.30 8.51
C ARG A 213 29.35 -4.27 7.50
N PRO A 214 28.53 -3.81 6.54
CA PRO A 214 28.21 -4.64 5.40
C PRO A 214 29.41 -4.69 4.44
N ARG A 215 29.93 -5.90 4.22
CA ARG A 215 30.88 -6.21 3.14
C ARG A 215 30.08 -6.40 1.85
N PRO A 216 30.44 -5.76 0.72
CA PRO A 216 29.91 -6.14 -0.58
C PRO A 216 30.67 -7.37 -1.06
N GLU A 217 30.04 -8.54 -1.05
CA GLU A 217 30.57 -9.68 -1.80
C GLU A 217 30.09 -9.61 -3.24
N SER A 218 31.09 -9.41 -4.08
CA SER A 218 31.12 -9.47 -5.54
C SER A 218 30.39 -10.71 -6.08
N PHE A 219 29.42 -10.50 -6.96
CA PHE A 219 28.95 -11.55 -7.86
C PHE A 219 29.87 -11.58 -9.09
N SER A 220 30.74 -12.57 -9.16
CA SER A 220 31.54 -12.87 -10.35
C SER A 220 30.62 -13.34 -11.47
N ALA A 221 30.67 -12.64 -12.61
CA ALA A 221 30.07 -13.08 -13.85
C ALA A 221 30.65 -14.43 -14.28
N LEU A 222 29.80 -15.46 -14.38
CA LEU A 222 30.11 -16.66 -15.16
C LEU A 222 29.47 -16.50 -16.53
N SER A 223 30.32 -16.19 -17.49
CA SER A 223 30.07 -16.31 -18.91
C SER A 223 30.05 -17.80 -19.32
N GLY A 224 28.96 -18.26 -19.92
CA GLY A 224 28.99 -19.39 -20.86
C GLY A 224 27.94 -20.49 -20.66
N SER A 225 27.15 -20.69 -21.71
CA SER A 225 26.23 -21.81 -22.04
C SER A 225 24.81 -21.78 -21.44
N ASN A 226 23.81 -21.96 -22.32
CA ASN A 226 22.36 -22.02 -22.10
C ASN A 226 21.95 -22.85 -20.86
N SER A 227 22.03 -22.23 -19.69
CA SER A 227 21.57 -22.81 -18.42
C SER A 227 20.31 -22.06 -18.04
N GLN A 228 19.17 -22.73 -18.08
CA GLN A 228 17.94 -22.17 -17.49
C GLN A 228 18.23 -21.84 -16.03
N VAL A 229 18.25 -20.56 -15.69
CA VAL A 229 18.45 -20.10 -14.31
C VAL A 229 17.14 -20.34 -13.58
N PHE A 230 17.09 -21.41 -12.78
CA PHE A 230 15.97 -21.68 -11.90
C PHE A 230 16.04 -20.74 -10.70
N TYR A 231 15.10 -19.78 -10.62
CA TYR A 231 14.91 -18.96 -9.44
C TYR A 231 13.83 -19.61 -8.57
N HIS A 232 14.17 -19.91 -7.31
CA HIS A 232 13.21 -20.40 -6.32
C HIS A 232 12.54 -19.21 -5.64
N ILE A 233 11.22 -19.12 -5.73
CA ILE A 233 10.40 -18.19 -4.93
C ILE A 233 9.77 -18.93 -3.75
N PRO A 234 9.57 -18.30 -2.57
CA PRO A 234 8.85 -18.91 -1.46
C PRO A 234 7.43 -19.32 -1.88
N SER A 235 6.89 -20.39 -1.29
CA SER A 235 5.58 -20.92 -1.67
C SER A 235 4.43 -19.95 -1.35
N LEU A 236 4.51 -19.19 -0.25
CA LEU A 236 3.44 -18.31 0.22
C LEU A 236 3.71 -16.80 0.00
N CYS A 237 4.62 -16.43 -0.92
CA CYS A 237 4.83 -15.02 -1.26
C CYS A 237 3.80 -14.50 -2.28
N ASP A 238 3.81 -13.19 -2.49
CA ASP A 238 2.90 -12.47 -3.37
C ASP A 238 1.43 -12.58 -2.93
N MET A 239 1.20 -12.70 -1.63
CA MET A 239 -0.12 -12.69 -1.02
C MET A 239 -0.28 -11.45 -0.13
N LEU A 240 -1.45 -10.82 -0.18
CA LEU A 240 -1.87 -9.85 0.81
C LEU A 240 -3.22 -10.29 1.36
N ILE A 241 -3.36 -10.29 2.68
CA ILE A 241 -4.58 -10.73 3.36
C ILE A 241 -5.06 -9.61 4.26
N GLY A 242 -6.22 -9.04 3.94
CA GLY A 242 -6.88 -8.03 4.74
C GLY A 242 -8.05 -8.60 5.53
N TYR A 243 -8.13 -8.21 6.80
CA TYR A 243 -9.15 -8.60 7.77
C TYR A 243 -9.93 -7.39 8.25
N PRO A 244 -11.21 -7.56 8.63
CA PRO A 244 -12.05 -6.45 9.04
C PRO A 244 -11.71 -5.99 10.46
N THR A 245 -11.06 -6.83 11.24
CA THR A 245 -10.74 -6.62 12.64
C THR A 245 -9.49 -7.42 13.05
N GLN A 246 -8.88 -7.02 14.16
CA GLN A 246 -7.77 -7.73 14.79
C GLN A 246 -8.19 -9.10 15.36
N LYS A 247 -7.21 -9.96 15.65
CA LYS A 247 -7.43 -11.25 16.30
C LYS A 247 -8.19 -11.10 17.61
N GLY A 248 -9.25 -11.88 17.79
CA GLY A 248 -10.08 -11.88 19.01
C GLY A 248 -11.26 -10.91 18.99
N PHE A 249 -11.43 -10.08 17.95
CA PHE A 249 -12.42 -8.99 17.95
C PHE A 249 -13.58 -9.22 16.95
N ILE A 250 -14.63 -8.41 17.12
CA ILE A 250 -15.85 -8.41 16.31
C ILE A 250 -15.68 -7.55 15.05
N ALA A 251 -16.35 -7.95 13.96
CA ALA A 251 -16.54 -7.13 12.76
C ALA A 251 -17.99 -6.65 12.63
N TYR A 252 -18.21 -5.35 12.50
CA TYR A 252 -19.53 -4.73 12.49
C TYR A 252 -20.11 -4.52 11.08
N ARG A 253 -21.45 -4.46 11.03
CA ARG A 253 -22.24 -4.07 9.85
C ARG A 253 -23.22 -2.96 10.24
N LYS A 254 -23.44 -1.99 9.34
CA LYS A 254 -24.52 -1.00 9.46
C LYS A 254 -25.76 -1.50 8.71
N PRO A 255 -26.97 -1.28 9.25
CA PRO A 255 -28.19 -1.44 8.48
C PRO A 255 -28.11 -0.68 7.15
N GLU A 256 -28.62 -1.30 6.08
CA GLU A 256 -28.80 -0.70 4.74
C GLU A 256 -27.51 -0.37 3.95
N ILE A 257 -26.36 -0.22 4.63
CA ILE A 257 -25.06 0.11 4.00
C ILE A 257 -24.18 -1.13 3.80
N GLY A 258 -24.24 -2.12 4.70
CA GLY A 258 -23.38 -3.31 4.67
C GLY A 258 -22.30 -3.30 5.75
N SER A 259 -21.21 -4.05 5.55
CA SER A 259 -20.10 -4.14 6.50
C SER A 259 -19.22 -2.90 6.52
N TRP A 260 -18.72 -2.49 7.70
CA TRP A 260 -17.82 -1.33 7.80
C TRP A 260 -16.58 -1.52 6.93
N TYR A 261 -16.02 -2.73 6.95
CA TYR A 261 -14.79 -3.04 6.24
C TYR A 261 -14.94 -3.09 4.72
N MET A 262 -15.93 -3.81 4.18
CA MET A 262 -16.10 -3.86 2.72
C MET A 262 -16.56 -2.52 2.16
N ASN A 263 -17.41 -1.80 2.88
CA ASN A 263 -17.78 -0.44 2.51
C ASN A 263 -16.55 0.49 2.48
N ALA A 264 -15.67 0.41 3.49
CA ALA A 264 -14.43 1.20 3.52
C ALA A 264 -13.50 0.85 2.34
N ILE A 265 -13.32 -0.44 2.02
CA ILE A 265 -12.56 -0.87 0.84
C ILE A 265 -13.15 -0.25 -0.43
N VAL A 266 -14.46 -0.40 -0.64
CA VAL A 266 -15.13 0.12 -1.84
C VAL A 266 -14.97 1.63 -1.96
N GLN A 267 -15.18 2.38 -0.88
CA GLN A 267 -15.04 3.83 -0.87
C GLN A 267 -13.61 4.28 -1.19
N ILE A 268 -12.62 3.73 -0.49
CA ILE A 268 -11.23 4.11 -0.67
C ILE A 268 -10.74 3.70 -2.06
N PHE A 269 -11.01 2.47 -2.49
CA PHE A 269 -10.50 1.98 -3.77
C PHE A 269 -11.16 2.71 -4.94
N SER A 270 -12.46 3.04 -4.86
CA SER A 270 -13.12 3.86 -5.89
C SER A 270 -12.42 5.21 -6.07
N LYS A 271 -12.01 5.84 -4.96
CA LYS A 271 -11.43 7.18 -4.97
C LYS A 271 -9.93 7.20 -5.23
N HIS A 272 -9.19 6.15 -4.88
CA HIS A 272 -7.72 6.21 -4.78
C HIS A 272 -6.99 5.15 -5.63
N ALA A 273 -7.67 4.15 -6.18
CA ALA A 273 -7.02 3.08 -6.95
C ALA A 273 -6.31 3.58 -8.23
N HIS A 274 -6.66 4.77 -8.70
CA HIS A 274 -6.09 5.42 -9.88
C HIS A 274 -4.66 5.94 -9.69
N ASN A 275 -4.21 6.19 -8.45
CA ASN A 275 -2.92 6.82 -8.18
C ASN A 275 -2.23 6.42 -6.86
N THR A 276 -2.86 5.57 -6.04
CA THR A 276 -2.37 5.24 -4.69
C THR A 276 -2.00 3.77 -4.60
N ASP A 277 -0.90 3.46 -3.91
CA ASP A 277 -0.48 2.08 -3.71
C ASP A 277 -1.45 1.32 -2.78
N LEU A 278 -1.55 0.01 -2.95
CA LEU A 278 -2.47 -0.83 -2.20
C LEU A 278 -2.28 -0.75 -0.67
N CYS A 279 -1.05 -0.74 -0.16
CA CYS A 279 -0.81 -0.67 1.27
C CYS A 279 -1.20 0.70 1.84
N ALA A 280 -0.91 1.79 1.13
CA ALA A 280 -1.39 3.11 1.52
C ALA A 280 -2.92 3.20 1.50
N MET A 281 -3.59 2.64 0.50
CA MET A 281 -5.06 2.55 0.50
C MET A 281 -5.59 1.73 1.68
N LEU A 282 -4.95 0.62 2.04
CA LEU A 282 -5.36 -0.16 3.22
C LEU A 282 -5.12 0.59 4.54
N ASN A 283 -4.10 1.45 4.62
CA ASN A 283 -3.93 2.37 5.73
C ASN A 283 -5.02 3.45 5.77
N MET A 284 -5.52 3.91 4.61
CA MET A 284 -6.68 4.80 4.56
C MET A 284 -7.97 4.07 5.00
N VAL A 285 -8.14 2.80 4.64
CA VAL A 285 -9.22 1.93 5.14
C VAL A 285 -9.15 1.81 6.66
N ASN A 286 -7.96 1.52 7.20
CA ASN A 286 -7.70 1.48 8.63
C ASN A 286 -8.10 2.81 9.30
N SER A 287 -7.67 3.94 8.74
CA SER A 287 -8.03 5.27 9.25
C SER A 287 -9.55 5.48 9.26
N LEU A 288 -10.25 5.16 8.17
CA LEU A 288 -11.70 5.30 8.08
C LEU A 288 -12.42 4.47 9.16
N ILE A 289 -12.06 3.19 9.30
CA ILE A 289 -12.68 2.27 10.27
C ILE A 289 -12.36 2.68 11.71
N SER A 290 -11.13 3.12 11.99
CA SER A 290 -10.73 3.57 13.33
C SER A 290 -11.53 4.78 13.82
N ASN A 291 -12.09 5.58 12.90
CA ASN A 291 -12.93 6.73 13.23
C ASN A 291 -14.41 6.36 13.46
N GLU A 292 -14.84 5.17 13.05
CA GLU A 292 -16.22 4.70 13.21
C GLU A 292 -16.51 4.25 14.65
N VAL A 293 -17.75 4.39 15.08
CA VAL A 293 -18.20 4.01 16.43
C VAL A 293 -19.63 3.47 16.38
N THR A 294 -19.90 2.40 17.12
CA THR A 294 -21.26 1.87 17.24
C THR A 294 -22.11 2.78 18.13
N ASN A 295 -23.44 2.62 18.06
CA ASN A 295 -24.35 3.32 18.98
C ASN A 295 -24.11 2.96 20.47
N THR A 296 -23.37 1.89 20.73
CA THR A 296 -22.98 1.44 22.08
C THR A 296 -21.54 1.84 22.45
N GLY A 297 -20.88 2.67 21.64
CA GLY A 297 -19.53 3.17 21.92
C GLY A 297 -18.39 2.22 21.55
N LYS A 298 -18.67 1.14 20.81
CA LYS A 298 -17.65 0.14 20.43
C LYS A 298 -16.91 0.57 19.17
N LYS A 299 -15.64 0.18 19.09
CA LYS A 299 -14.69 0.50 18.03
C LYS A 299 -14.32 -0.76 17.24
N GLN A 300 -13.79 -0.56 16.05
CA GLN A 300 -13.25 -1.61 15.19
C GLN A 300 -11.92 -1.13 14.63
N MET A 301 -10.98 -2.05 14.45
CA MET A 301 -9.69 -1.76 13.84
C MET A 301 -9.33 -2.88 12.87
N SER A 302 -9.45 -2.62 11.58
CA SER A 302 -9.00 -3.55 10.53
C SER A 302 -7.49 -3.75 10.56
N GLU A 303 -7.05 -4.85 9.98
CA GLU A 303 -5.62 -5.16 9.83
C GLU A 303 -5.36 -5.86 8.49
N TYR A 304 -4.11 -5.84 8.04
CA TYR A 304 -3.70 -6.65 6.89
C TYR A 304 -2.29 -7.20 7.11
N THR A 305 -2.03 -8.36 6.50
CA THR A 305 -0.70 -8.97 6.40
C THR A 305 -0.26 -8.95 4.96
N SER A 306 0.94 -8.42 4.68
CA SER A 306 1.52 -8.40 3.34
C SER A 306 2.71 -9.35 3.25
N LYS A 307 2.70 -10.20 2.23
CA LYS A 307 3.82 -11.02 1.76
C LYS A 307 4.17 -10.68 0.31
N LEU A 308 3.79 -9.47 -0.14
CA LEU A 308 4.16 -8.93 -1.43
C LEU A 308 5.68 -8.71 -1.51
N THR A 309 6.26 -8.96 -2.67
CA THR A 309 7.71 -8.92 -2.93
C THR A 309 8.13 -7.72 -3.78
N LYS A 310 7.19 -7.01 -4.41
CA LYS A 310 7.44 -5.71 -5.05
C LYS A 310 7.13 -4.58 -4.09
N PRO A 311 7.87 -3.45 -4.17
CA PRO A 311 7.67 -2.33 -3.25
C PRO A 311 6.29 -1.67 -3.43
N TYR A 312 5.72 -1.74 -4.65
CA TYR A 312 4.43 -1.14 -4.95
C TYR A 312 3.47 -2.08 -5.68
N PHE A 313 2.18 -1.87 -5.45
CA PHE A 313 1.08 -2.44 -6.21
C PHE A 313 0.10 -1.31 -6.52
N TYR A 314 -0.22 -1.10 -7.80
CA TYR A 314 -1.22 -0.14 -8.27
C TYR A 314 -2.22 -0.85 -9.18
N PHE A 315 -3.50 -0.47 -9.16
CA PHE A 315 -4.52 -1.10 -10.01
C PHE A 315 -4.55 -0.53 -11.44
N PHE A 316 -4.13 0.73 -11.59
CA PHE A 316 -4.16 1.48 -12.85
C PHE A 316 -5.51 1.36 -13.63
N PRO A 317 -6.67 1.65 -13.02
CA PRO A 317 -7.97 1.57 -13.68
C PRO A 317 -8.05 2.39 -14.98
N GLY A 318 -8.94 2.00 -15.89
CA GLY A 318 -9.24 2.78 -17.10
C GLY A 318 -8.25 2.65 -18.27
N LEU A 319 -7.11 1.96 -18.08
CA LEU A 319 -6.20 1.62 -19.18
C LEU A 319 -6.77 0.41 -19.95
N ALA A 320 -7.64 0.71 -20.94
CA ALA A 320 -8.41 -0.31 -21.67
C ALA A 320 -7.60 -1.14 -22.68
N SER A 321 -6.43 -0.65 -23.11
CA SER A 321 -5.46 -1.32 -23.98
C SER A 321 -4.07 -1.35 -23.31
N ASP A 322 -3.19 -2.28 -23.70
CA ASP A 322 -1.82 -2.30 -23.21
C ASP A 322 -1.13 -0.98 -23.63
N PRO A 323 -0.85 -0.07 -22.68
CA PRO A 323 -0.25 1.22 -23.01
C PRO A 323 1.19 1.04 -23.53
N LEU A 324 1.80 -0.12 -23.27
CA LEU A 324 3.15 -0.44 -23.72
C LEU A 324 3.17 -0.90 -25.18
N GLU A 325 2.09 -1.50 -25.69
CA GLU A 325 1.97 -1.89 -27.10
C GLU A 325 1.51 -0.72 -27.99
N CYS A 326 0.64 0.16 -27.48
CA CYS A 326 -0.05 1.16 -28.29
C CYS A 326 0.75 2.46 -28.54
N ASN A 327 1.81 2.73 -27.75
CA ASN A 327 2.55 3.99 -27.80
C ASN A 327 4.08 3.78 -27.74
N SER A 328 4.66 3.01 -28.66
CA SER A 328 6.10 2.74 -28.69
C SER A 328 6.95 4.02 -28.69
N GLU A 329 6.56 5.07 -29.43
CA GLU A 329 7.30 6.34 -29.51
C GLU A 329 7.18 7.19 -28.22
N LEU A 330 5.98 7.22 -27.61
CA LEU A 330 5.75 7.96 -26.36
C LEU A 330 6.39 7.24 -25.17
N TYR A 331 6.34 5.91 -25.18
CA TYR A 331 7.10 5.06 -24.27
C TYR A 331 8.60 5.27 -24.43
N GLU A 332 9.15 5.32 -25.65
CA GLU A 332 10.58 5.57 -25.86
C GLU A 332 11.00 6.98 -25.39
N SER A 333 10.20 8.01 -25.68
CA SER A 333 10.48 9.37 -25.19
C SER A 333 10.40 9.50 -23.66
N GLN A 334 9.39 8.88 -23.02
CA GLN A 334 9.25 8.81 -21.56
C GLN A 334 10.32 7.90 -20.93
N LYS A 335 10.72 6.82 -21.59
CA LYS A 335 11.83 5.93 -21.20
C LYS A 335 13.14 6.69 -21.17
N HIS A 336 13.46 7.44 -22.23
CA HIS A 336 14.61 8.33 -22.23
C HIS A 336 14.56 9.35 -21.08
N LYS A 337 13.39 9.92 -20.78
CA LYS A 337 13.22 10.89 -19.69
C LYS A 337 13.37 10.25 -18.30
N CYS A 338 12.78 9.07 -18.06
CA CYS A 338 12.89 8.32 -16.80
C CYS A 338 14.30 7.77 -16.58
N ASP A 339 14.95 7.25 -17.63
CA ASP A 339 16.32 6.75 -17.54
C ASP A 339 17.29 7.92 -17.29
N SER A 340 17.02 9.10 -17.85
CA SER A 340 17.74 10.34 -17.55
C SER A 340 17.53 10.81 -16.11
N LEU A 341 16.28 10.80 -15.60
CA LEU A 341 15.97 11.18 -14.22
C LEU A 341 16.58 10.21 -13.20
N ASN A 342 16.51 8.90 -13.45
CA ASN A 342 17.16 7.89 -12.62
C ASN A 342 18.70 7.99 -12.68
N ALA A 343 19.27 8.37 -13.83
CA ALA A 343 20.70 8.68 -13.94
C ALA A 343 21.05 9.92 -13.12
N ILE A 344 20.22 10.97 -13.17
CA ILE A 344 20.37 12.18 -12.35
C ILE A 344 20.27 11.84 -10.86
N ASP A 345 19.28 11.06 -10.42
CA ASP A 345 19.14 10.68 -9.01
C ASP A 345 20.28 9.79 -8.52
N ASN A 346 20.78 8.89 -9.36
CA ASN A 346 21.99 8.10 -9.07
C ASN A 346 23.24 8.98 -8.99
N LEU A 347 23.37 9.98 -9.87
CA LEU A 347 24.45 10.96 -9.84
C LEU A 347 24.36 11.86 -8.61
N MET A 348 23.16 12.32 -8.25
CA MET A 348 22.88 13.13 -7.07
C MET A 348 23.12 12.35 -5.78
N SER A 349 22.77 11.06 -5.75
CA SER A 349 23.05 10.16 -4.62
C SER A 349 24.55 9.84 -4.49
N LYS A 350 25.24 9.57 -5.61
CA LYS A 350 26.71 9.44 -5.63
C LYS A 350 27.40 10.73 -5.19
N ARG A 351 26.90 11.89 -5.63
CA ARG A 351 27.39 13.21 -5.23
C ARG A 351 27.16 13.45 -3.75
N LYS A 352 25.97 13.17 -3.21
CA LYS A 352 25.67 13.29 -1.77
C LYS A 352 26.62 12.43 -0.94
N LYS A 353 26.92 11.21 -1.41
CA LYS A 353 27.89 10.32 -0.78
C LYS A 353 29.33 10.86 -0.85
N LEU A 354 29.77 11.35 -2.01
CA LEU A 354 31.08 12.00 -2.19
C LEU A 354 31.21 13.29 -1.36
N THR A 355 30.17 14.10 -1.26
CA THR A 355 30.15 15.32 -0.44
C THR A 355 30.24 14.96 1.04
N ILE A 356 29.54 13.91 1.50
CA ILE A 356 29.64 13.43 2.89
C ILE A 356 31.03 12.84 3.18
N GLU A 357 31.60 12.07 2.25
CA GLU A 357 32.95 11.50 2.38
C GLU A 357 34.03 12.60 2.37
N ASN A 358 33.90 13.62 1.52
CA ASN A 358 34.81 14.77 1.47
C ASN A 358 34.64 15.70 2.69
N PHE A 359 33.41 15.93 3.16
CA PHE A 359 33.16 16.69 4.38
C PHE A 359 33.76 15.99 5.60
N ASN A 360 33.62 14.66 5.69
CA ASN A 360 34.27 13.87 6.74
C ASN A 360 35.80 13.89 6.61
N ALA A 361 36.36 13.86 5.40
CA ALA A 361 37.80 13.93 5.19
C ALA A 361 38.39 15.31 5.55
N GLU A 362 37.68 16.40 5.26
CA GLU A 362 38.08 17.77 5.64
C GLU A 362 37.93 18.03 7.15
N TYR A 363 36.90 17.47 7.79
CA TYR A 363 36.73 17.53 9.26
C TYR A 363 37.89 16.82 9.99
N TRP A 364 38.39 15.70 9.45
CA TRP A 364 39.56 14.99 9.98
C TRP A 364 40.91 15.71 9.72
N LEU A 365 41.01 16.56 8.70
CA LEU A 365 42.21 17.36 8.43
C LEU A 365 42.25 18.66 9.25
N CYS A 366 41.11 19.18 9.69
CA CYS A 366 41.05 20.39 10.51
C CYS A 366 41.34 20.16 12.01
N ASP A 367 41.11 18.94 12.51
CA ASP A 367 41.23 18.62 13.95
C ASP A 367 42.67 18.25 14.41
N SER A 368 43.68 18.40 13.55
CA SER A 368 45.09 18.10 13.88
C SER A 368 46.03 19.30 13.83
N SER A 369 45.53 20.52 13.60
CA SER A 369 46.38 21.71 13.58
C SER A 369 45.68 22.97 14.10
N LYS A 370 45.54 23.09 15.43
CA LYS A 370 45.62 24.35 16.21
C LYS A 370 45.15 24.13 17.65
N ALA A 371 46.00 23.47 18.46
CA ALA A 371 46.01 23.69 19.90
C ALA A 371 47.12 24.72 20.19
N GLY A 372 46.76 25.98 20.50
CA GLY A 372 47.76 27.01 20.80
C GLY A 372 47.23 28.43 21.00
N VAL A 373 46.76 28.72 22.22
CA VAL A 373 47.00 29.96 23.01
C VAL A 373 46.43 31.33 22.56
N VAL A 374 45.40 31.76 23.33
CA VAL A 374 45.11 33.08 23.96
C VAL A 374 44.86 34.35 23.12
N GLY A 375 43.74 35.02 23.43
CA GLY A 375 43.65 36.49 23.50
C GLY A 375 42.31 37.10 23.07
N ASP A 376 41.63 37.77 24.01
CA ASP A 376 40.39 38.54 23.86
C ASP A 376 40.29 39.40 22.59
N GLN A 377 39.12 39.37 21.94
CA GLN A 377 38.39 40.56 21.48
C GLN A 377 37.00 40.16 20.93
N GLN A 378 35.96 40.64 21.59
CA GLN A 378 34.58 40.67 21.07
C GLN A 378 34.51 41.67 19.90
N ASP A 379 33.64 41.36 18.93
CA ASP A 379 33.15 42.21 17.82
C ASP A 379 33.81 42.15 16.43
N SER A 380 34.29 40.97 15.96
CA SER A 380 34.65 40.79 14.53
C SER A 380 34.33 39.44 13.88
N ASN A 381 33.53 38.57 14.51
CA ASN A 381 33.36 37.18 14.07
C ASN A 381 32.22 36.92 13.06
N ASN A 382 31.30 37.86 12.83
CA ASN A 382 30.19 37.63 11.88
C ASN A 382 30.53 38.00 10.42
N GLU A 383 31.31 39.05 10.17
CA GLU A 383 31.65 39.44 8.79
C GLU A 383 32.65 38.50 8.13
N ASN A 384 33.60 37.94 8.91
CA ASN A 384 34.59 36.97 8.39
C ASN A 384 33.97 35.59 8.09
N MET A 385 32.94 35.18 8.85
CA MET A 385 32.21 33.93 8.59
C MET A 385 31.32 34.06 7.35
N VAL A 386 30.61 35.19 7.17
CA VAL A 386 29.79 35.42 5.97
C VAL A 386 30.66 35.49 4.72
N ALA A 387 31.80 36.20 4.75
CA ALA A 387 32.73 36.26 3.62
C ALA A 387 33.34 34.88 3.27
N PHE A 388 33.58 34.02 4.26
CA PHE A 388 34.07 32.65 4.04
C PHE A 388 32.99 31.74 3.44
N PHE A 389 31.75 31.84 3.91
CA PHE A 389 30.62 31.11 3.33
C PHE A 389 30.28 31.59 1.91
N GLU A 390 30.37 32.89 1.63
CA GLU A 390 30.18 33.43 0.28
C GLU A 390 31.26 32.95 -0.70
N GLN A 391 32.53 32.89 -0.27
CA GLN A 391 33.61 32.34 -1.11
C GLN A 391 33.43 30.83 -1.38
N ILE A 392 32.94 30.06 -0.41
CA ILE A 392 32.62 28.63 -0.61
C ILE A 392 31.43 28.48 -1.56
N ILE A 393 30.40 29.31 -1.44
CA ILE A 393 29.24 29.29 -2.34
C ILE A 393 29.63 29.69 -3.76
N GLU A 394 30.45 30.73 -3.95
CA GLU A 394 31.00 31.12 -5.26
C GLU A 394 31.90 30.04 -5.86
N PHE A 395 32.76 29.41 -5.05
CA PHE A 395 33.63 28.34 -5.53
C PHE A 395 32.83 27.10 -5.94
N LEU A 396 31.78 26.75 -5.18
CA LEU A 396 30.88 25.65 -5.49
C LEU A 396 29.97 25.96 -6.69
N SER A 397 29.55 27.22 -6.87
CA SER A 397 28.71 27.67 -8.01
C SER A 397 29.50 27.71 -9.32
N ALA A 398 30.74 28.23 -9.30
CA ALA A 398 31.60 28.27 -10.48
C ALA A 398 31.97 26.86 -10.99
N ARG A 399 32.21 25.91 -10.07
CA ARG A 399 32.48 24.51 -10.42
C ARG A 399 31.24 23.78 -10.91
N THR A 400 30.05 24.10 -10.39
CA THR A 400 28.80 23.51 -10.90
C THR A 400 28.45 23.99 -12.29
N VAL A 401 28.57 25.29 -12.58
CA VAL A 401 28.27 25.84 -13.92
C VAL A 401 29.22 25.30 -14.99
N GLY A 402 30.52 25.16 -14.68
CA GLY A 402 31.50 24.57 -15.60
C GLY A 402 31.23 23.09 -15.89
N HIS A 403 30.75 22.33 -14.90
CA HIS A 403 30.48 20.90 -15.04
C HIS A 403 29.15 20.62 -15.75
N TRP A 404 28.12 21.44 -15.54
CA TRP A 404 26.87 21.37 -16.30
C TRP A 404 27.06 21.66 -17.79
N LYS A 405 27.96 22.60 -18.14
CA LYS A 405 28.36 22.83 -19.54
C LYS A 405 29.10 21.65 -20.17
N HIS A 406 29.83 20.86 -19.38
CA HIS A 406 30.52 19.67 -19.85
C HIS A 406 29.56 18.48 -20.03
N ILE A 407 28.64 18.27 -19.08
CA ILE A 407 27.58 17.25 -19.16
C ILE A 407 26.61 17.56 -20.30
N ALA A 408 26.22 18.82 -20.50
CA ALA A 408 25.39 19.22 -21.64
C ALA A 408 26.06 18.95 -23.01
N ARG A 409 27.39 19.05 -23.09
CA ARG A 409 28.17 18.67 -24.28
C ARG A 409 28.23 17.17 -24.51
N GLU A 410 28.32 16.35 -23.45
CA GLU A 410 28.28 14.88 -23.59
C GLU A 410 26.88 14.34 -23.88
N MET A 411 25.83 15.13 -23.62
CA MET A 411 24.42 14.77 -23.87
C MET A 411 23.81 15.42 -25.12
N GLU A 412 24.59 16.13 -25.94
CA GLU A 412 24.14 16.83 -27.17
C GLU A 412 22.96 17.81 -26.98
N LEU A 413 22.81 18.40 -25.80
CA LEU A 413 21.72 19.33 -25.49
C LEU A 413 22.05 20.74 -26.01
N ASN A 414 21.12 21.35 -26.77
CA ASN A 414 21.30 22.70 -27.34
C ASN A 414 21.20 23.79 -26.26
N GLU A 415 21.90 24.93 -26.45
CA GLU A 415 21.99 26.02 -25.45
C GLU A 415 20.62 26.57 -24.99
N ASN A 416 19.58 26.43 -25.80
CA ASN A 416 18.20 26.83 -25.45
C ASN A 416 17.47 25.86 -24.49
N GLN A 417 18.05 24.69 -24.17
CA GLN A 417 17.50 23.74 -23.18
C GLN A 417 18.16 23.84 -21.80
N ILE A 418 19.16 24.72 -21.65
CA ILE A 418 19.98 24.85 -20.43
C ILE A 418 19.46 25.97 -19.49
N SER A 419 18.29 26.57 -19.75
CA SER A 419 17.72 27.60 -18.86
C SER A 419 16.76 27.00 -17.81
N VAL A 420 17.32 26.57 -16.67
CA VAL A 420 16.70 26.61 -15.32
C VAL A 420 17.79 26.93 -14.31
#